data_AF-A0A518C5C0-F1
#
_entry.id   AF-A0A518C5C0-F1
#
_cell.length_a   1.000
_cell.length_b   1.000
_cell.length_c   1.000
_cell.angle_alpha   90.00
_cell.angle_beta   90.00
_cell.angle_gamma   90.00
#
_symmetry.space_group_name_H-M   'P 1'
#
loop_
_entity.id
_entity.type
_entity.pdbx_description
1 polymer ?
#
loop_
_entity_poly.entity_id
_entity_poly.type
_entity_poly.pdbx_seq_one_letter_code
_entity_poly.pdbx_strand_id
1 'polypeptide(L)'
;MPCVEETDQLVQLIDQKHEVLTQLLTLSQYQLRLAGHSDYIDDLMRVLAAKQTLIERLTRIDRTMDPFRQQNPDARVWRSASERTQCSQKAQQCEVLLTELKQLEQKSTEIVTTHRDEIAKLLQETHTSADSASAYNDMNMPTSRGFDLTAE
;
A
#
# COMPACT_ATOMS: atom_id res chain seq x y z
N MET A 1 -13.89 -38.30 12.23
CA MET A 1 -15.25 -38.12 11.66
C MET A 1 -15.44 -36.62 11.48
N PRO A 2 -15.76 -36.13 10.28
CA PRO A 2 -16.05 -34.71 10.10
C PRO A 2 -17.23 -34.33 10.99
N CYS A 3 -17.03 -33.32 11.83
CA CYS A 3 -18.02 -32.84 12.78
C CYS A 3 -18.50 -31.46 12.35
N VAL A 4 -19.74 -31.14 12.71
CA VAL A 4 -20.37 -29.83 12.48
C VAL A 4 -19.51 -28.66 13.00
N GLU A 5 -18.77 -28.88 14.09
CA GLU A 5 -17.83 -27.90 14.67
C GLU A 5 -16.73 -27.45 13.70
N GLU A 6 -16.26 -28.33 12.81
CA GLU A 6 -15.25 -27.98 11.81
C GLU A 6 -15.81 -27.00 10.77
N THR A 7 -17.06 -27.20 10.34
CA THR A 7 -17.72 -26.25 9.42
C THR A 7 -18.08 -24.93 10.10
N ASP A 8 -18.40 -24.94 11.40
CA ASP A 8 -18.62 -23.72 12.16
C ASP A 8 -17.33 -22.88 12.24
N GLN A 9 -16.19 -23.55 12.49
CA GLN A 9 -14.89 -22.91 12.47
C GLN A 9 -14.58 -22.32 11.08
N LEU A 10 -14.89 -23.04 10.00
CA LEU A 10 -14.71 -22.53 8.64
C LEU A 10 -15.55 -21.28 8.38
N VAL A 11 -16.82 -21.26 8.81
CA VAL A 11 -17.69 -20.09 8.69
C VAL A 11 -17.09 -18.89 9.42
N GLN A 12 -16.63 -19.08 10.67
CA GLN A 12 -15.97 -18.04 11.45
C GLN A 12 -14.70 -17.51 10.77
N LEU A 13 -13.89 -18.38 10.18
CA LEU A 13 -12.68 -17.97 9.46
C LEU A 13 -13.00 -17.14 8.21
N ILE A 14 -14.06 -17.50 7.48
CA ILE A 14 -14.51 -16.74 6.31
C ILE A 14 -15.10 -15.39 6.73
N ASP A 15 -15.83 -15.34 7.84
CA ASP A 15 -16.34 -14.10 8.42
C ASP A 15 -15.21 -13.14 8.78
N GLN A 16 -14.20 -13.64 9.49
CA GLN A 16 -13.01 -12.87 9.85
C GLN A 16 -12.23 -12.42 8.61
N LYS A 17 -12.09 -13.30 7.60
CA LYS A 17 -11.44 -12.95 6.32
C LYS A 17 -12.15 -11.80 5.64
N HIS A 18 -13.48 -11.89 5.54
CA HIS A 18 -14.31 -10.84 4.94
C HIS A 18 -14.14 -9.51 5.68
N GLU A 19 -14.21 -9.53 7.02
CA GLU A 19 -14.04 -8.34 7.85
C GLU A 19 -12.68 -7.65 7.60
N VAL A 20 -11.60 -8.42 7.61
CA VAL A 20 -10.24 -7.91 7.37
C VAL A 20 -10.11 -7.32 5.96
N LEU A 21 -10.67 -7.97 4.95
CA LEU A 21 -10.67 -7.46 3.57
C LEU A 21 -11.45 -6.15 3.43
N THR A 22 -12.61 -6.02 4.09
CA THR A 22 -13.38 -4.77 4.11
C THR A 22 -12.60 -3.63 4.78
N GLN A 23 -11.91 -3.91 5.89
CA GLN A 23 -11.06 -2.93 6.58
C GLN A 23 -9.87 -2.50 5.70
N LEU A 24 -9.21 -3.47 5.05
CA LEU A 24 -8.13 -3.18 4.09
C LEU A 24 -8.62 -2.30 2.96
N LEU A 25 -9.78 -2.62 2.35
CA LEU A 25 -10.36 -1.83 1.28
C LEU A 25 -10.61 -0.37 1.71
N THR A 26 -11.16 -0.19 2.91
CA THR A 26 -11.41 1.14 3.49
C THR A 26 -10.11 1.94 3.66
N LEU A 27 -9.06 1.30 4.19
CA LEU A 27 -7.75 1.94 4.35
C LEU A 27 -7.09 2.26 3.01
N SER A 28 -7.22 1.40 2.00
CA SER A 28 -6.69 1.63 0.66
C SER A 28 -7.38 2.81 -0.04
N GLN A 29 -8.70 2.94 0.11
CA GLN A 29 -9.44 4.11 -0.37
C GLN A 29 -9.04 5.40 0.37
N TYR A 30 -8.72 5.30 1.66
CA TYR A 30 -8.22 6.43 2.43
C TYR A 30 -6.79 6.82 2.02
N GLN A 31 -5.89 5.85 1.85
CA GLN A 31 -4.54 6.05 1.30
C GLN A 31 -4.59 6.78 -0.05
N LEU A 32 -5.49 6.37 -0.95
CA LEU A 32 -5.65 7.01 -2.26
C LEU A 32 -6.02 8.49 -2.15
N ARG A 33 -6.81 8.89 -1.14
CA ARG A 33 -7.16 10.30 -0.89
C ARG A 33 -5.97 11.10 -0.36
N LEU A 34 -5.10 10.48 0.43
CA LEU A 34 -3.92 11.12 1.01
C LEU A 34 -2.77 11.25 0.00
N ALA A 35 -2.63 10.30 -0.94
CA ALA A 35 -1.49 10.21 -1.86
C ALA A 35 -1.30 11.41 -2.81
N GLY A 36 -2.26 12.33 -2.89
CA GLY A 36 -2.19 13.54 -3.72
C GLY A 36 -1.67 14.80 -3.02
N HIS A 37 -1.27 14.72 -1.75
CA HIS A 37 -0.93 15.90 -0.95
C HIS A 37 0.31 15.64 -0.07
N SER A 38 1.34 16.47 -0.21
CA SER A 38 2.61 16.37 0.55
C SER A 38 2.44 16.54 2.06
N ASP A 39 1.38 17.19 2.51
CA ASP A 39 1.18 17.57 3.91
C ASP A 39 0.73 16.41 4.79
N TYR A 40 0.33 15.27 4.20
CA TYR A 40 -0.22 14.12 4.94
C TYR A 40 0.70 12.90 4.94
N ILE A 41 2.02 13.09 4.86
CA ILE A 41 3.00 11.99 4.91
C ILE A 41 2.87 11.18 6.21
N ASP A 42 2.68 11.84 7.35
CA ASP A 42 2.54 11.16 8.65
C ASP A 42 1.27 10.29 8.70
N ASP A 43 0.16 10.80 8.15
CA ASP A 43 -1.08 10.04 8.05
C ASP A 43 -0.96 8.87 7.08
N LEU A 44 -0.27 9.07 5.95
CA LEU A 44 0.04 8.00 5.00
C LEU A 44 0.84 6.88 5.67
N MET A 45 1.86 7.21 6.47
CA MET A 45 2.66 6.23 7.21
C MET A 45 1.82 5.46 8.24
N ARG A 46 0.90 6.12 8.95
CA ARG A 46 -0.04 5.46 9.87
C ARG A 46 -0.96 4.48 9.14
N VAL A 47 -1.47 4.87 7.98
CA VAL A 47 -2.32 4.01 7.14
C VAL A 47 -1.57 2.80 6.65
N LEU A 48 -0.33 2.96 6.20
CA LEU A 48 0.53 1.84 5.78
C LEU A 48 0.80 0.86 6.93
N ALA A 49 1.12 1.36 8.12
CA ALA A 49 1.31 0.53 9.30
C ALA A 49 0.04 -0.27 9.66
N ALA A 50 -1.13 0.38 9.67
CA ALA A 50 -2.40 -0.28 9.92
C ALA A 50 -2.71 -1.36 8.88
N LYS A 51 -2.46 -1.10 7.60
CA LYS A 51 -2.62 -2.09 6.52
C LYS A 51 -1.68 -3.29 6.70
N GLN A 52 -0.43 -3.07 7.10
CA GLN A 52 0.52 -4.16 7.35
C GLN A 52 0.01 -5.11 8.46
N THR A 53 -0.51 -4.58 9.55
CA THR A 53 -1.13 -5.40 10.62
C THR A 53 -2.32 -6.20 10.11
N LEU A 54 -3.16 -5.64 9.25
CA LEU A 54 -4.29 -6.35 8.66
C LEU A 54 -3.86 -7.43 7.67
N ILE A 55 -2.82 -7.19 6.87
CA ILE A 55 -2.23 -8.19 5.95
C ILE A 55 -1.67 -9.39 6.74
N GLU A 56 -1.02 -9.14 7.87
CA GLU A 56 -0.53 -10.20 8.76
C GLU A 56 -1.68 -11.02 9.35
N ARG A 57 -2.76 -10.35 9.78
CA ARG A 57 -3.98 -11.02 10.25
C ARG A 57 -4.61 -11.86 9.13
N LEU A 58 -4.72 -11.33 7.92
CA LEU A 58 -5.24 -12.04 6.75
C LEU A 58 -4.40 -13.28 6.42
N THR A 59 -3.09 -13.14 6.42
CA THR A 59 -2.14 -14.25 6.16
C THR A 59 -2.28 -15.36 7.20
N ARG A 60 -2.49 -15.00 8.48
CA ARG A 60 -2.73 -15.98 9.54
C ARG A 60 -4.07 -16.69 9.35
N ILE A 61 -5.12 -15.98 8.95
CA ILE A 61 -6.43 -16.57 8.65
C ILE A 61 -6.30 -17.56 7.48
N ASP A 62 -5.67 -17.17 6.38
CA ASP A 62 -5.48 -18.04 5.21
C ASP A 62 -4.70 -19.33 5.57
N ARG A 63 -3.61 -19.22 6.35
CA ARG A 63 -2.88 -20.40 6.87
C ARG A 63 -3.76 -21.30 7.75
N THR A 64 -4.64 -20.70 8.55
CA THR A 64 -5.58 -21.46 9.38
C THR A 64 -6.66 -22.14 8.53
N MET A 65 -6.94 -21.61 7.35
CA MET A 65 -7.89 -22.18 6.38
C MET A 65 -7.28 -23.31 5.53
N ASP A 66 -5.96 -23.44 5.44
CA ASP A 66 -5.28 -24.45 4.61
C ASP A 66 -5.75 -25.89 4.85
N PRO A 67 -5.94 -26.37 6.10
CA PRO A 67 -6.44 -27.72 6.35
C PRO A 67 -7.81 -27.95 5.71
N PHE A 68 -8.70 -26.95 5.73
CA PHE A 68 -10.03 -27.04 5.13
C PHE A 68 -9.94 -27.08 3.60
N ARG A 69 -8.97 -26.41 2.97
CA ARG A 69 -8.75 -26.48 1.51
C ARG A 69 -8.33 -27.87 1.04
N GLN A 70 -7.62 -28.61 1.88
CA GLN A 70 -7.15 -29.97 1.56
C GLN A 70 -8.22 -31.06 1.81
N GLN A 71 -9.29 -30.72 2.55
CA GLN A 71 -10.42 -31.62 2.77
C GLN A 71 -11.35 -31.67 1.55
N ASN A 72 -11.94 -32.84 1.30
CA ASN A 72 -12.95 -33.00 0.26
C ASN A 72 -14.21 -32.17 0.63
N PRO A 73 -14.64 -31.21 -0.22
CA PRO A 73 -15.79 -30.33 0.04
C PRO A 73 -17.11 -31.09 0.27
N ASP A 74 -17.29 -32.22 -0.40
CA ASP A 74 -18.52 -33.02 -0.32
C ASP A 74 -18.54 -33.96 0.89
N ALA A 75 -17.40 -34.14 1.56
CA ALA A 75 -17.32 -34.90 2.81
C ALA A 75 -17.62 -34.05 4.06
N ARG A 76 -17.82 -32.73 3.91
CA ARG A 76 -18.07 -31.81 5.03
C ARG A 76 -19.51 -31.92 5.54
N VAL A 77 -19.67 -31.96 6.86
CA VAL A 77 -20.97 -32.02 7.54
C VAL A 77 -21.36 -30.61 7.97
N TRP A 78 -22.46 -30.07 7.42
CA TRP A 78 -22.97 -28.72 7.72
C TRP A 78 -24.19 -28.80 8.64
N ARG A 79 -24.45 -27.77 9.47
CA ARG A 79 -25.70 -27.72 10.27
C ARG A 79 -26.93 -27.65 9.39
N SER A 80 -26.82 -26.96 8.25
CA SER A 80 -27.88 -26.84 7.26
C SER A 80 -27.35 -26.55 5.85
N ALA A 81 -28.17 -26.81 4.84
CA ALA A 81 -27.86 -26.40 3.46
C ALA A 81 -27.75 -24.87 3.32
N SER A 82 -28.49 -24.11 4.14
CA SER A 82 -28.45 -22.64 4.13
C SER A 82 -27.08 -22.12 4.56
N GLU A 83 -26.49 -22.68 5.61
CA GLU A 83 -25.15 -22.31 6.07
C GLU A 83 -24.07 -22.60 5.02
N ARG A 84 -24.16 -23.75 4.34
CA ARG A 84 -23.27 -24.08 3.22
C ARG A 84 -23.34 -23.00 2.12
N THR A 85 -24.56 -22.58 1.76
CA THR A 85 -24.76 -21.54 0.75
C THR A 85 -24.24 -20.18 1.19
N GLN A 86 -24.54 -19.74 2.43
CA GLN A 86 -24.05 -18.47 2.97
C GLN A 86 -22.53 -18.43 3.03
N CYS A 87 -21.91 -19.52 3.52
CA CYS A 87 -20.46 -19.67 3.58
C CYS A 87 -19.83 -19.57 2.18
N SER A 88 -20.43 -20.21 1.17
CA SER A 88 -19.97 -20.14 -0.22
C SER A 88 -20.12 -18.73 -0.81
N GLN A 89 -21.24 -18.05 -0.56
CA GLN A 89 -21.47 -16.69 -1.04
C GLN A 89 -20.45 -15.72 -0.45
N LYS A 90 -20.18 -15.84 0.85
CA LYS A 90 -19.22 -14.97 1.53
C LYS A 90 -17.78 -15.22 1.10
N ALA A 91 -17.43 -16.48 0.82
CA ALA A 91 -16.16 -16.81 0.20
C ALA A 91 -16.01 -16.12 -1.17
N GLN A 92 -17.06 -16.15 -2.00
CA GLN A 92 -17.06 -15.46 -3.29
C GLN A 92 -16.95 -13.94 -3.14
N GLN A 93 -17.62 -13.34 -2.15
CA GLN A 93 -17.47 -11.92 -1.83
C GLN A 93 -16.03 -11.58 -1.44
N CYS A 94 -15.35 -12.44 -0.68
CA CYS A 94 -13.94 -12.25 -0.34
C CYS A 94 -13.04 -12.21 -1.59
N GLU A 95 -13.29 -13.05 -2.59
CA GLU A 95 -12.52 -13.05 -3.85
C GLU A 95 -12.75 -11.76 -4.67
N VAL A 96 -13.99 -11.25 -4.66
CA VAL A 96 -14.31 -9.94 -5.27
C VAL A 96 -13.55 -8.82 -4.57
N LEU A 97 -13.64 -8.75 -3.23
CA LEU A 97 -12.94 -7.75 -2.42
C LEU A 97 -11.42 -7.80 -2.62
N LEU A 98 -10.84 -9.00 -2.73
CA LEU A 98 -9.41 -9.17 -2.96
C LEU A 98 -8.98 -8.65 -4.34
N THR A 99 -9.83 -8.85 -5.35
CA THR A 99 -9.59 -8.32 -6.70
C THR A 99 -9.64 -6.79 -6.73
N GLU A 100 -10.65 -6.20 -6.08
CA GLU A 100 -10.79 -4.75 -5.95
C GLU A 100 -9.61 -4.14 -5.17
N LEU A 101 -9.22 -4.77 -4.06
CA LEU A 101 -8.07 -4.35 -3.25
C LEU A 101 -6.79 -4.32 -4.09
N LYS A 102 -6.51 -5.37 -4.88
CA LYS A 102 -5.34 -5.42 -5.78
C LYS A 102 -5.33 -4.26 -6.78
N GLN A 103 -6.48 -3.92 -7.35
CA GLN A 103 -6.59 -2.80 -8.29
C GLN A 103 -6.31 -1.45 -7.61
N LEU A 104 -6.83 -1.26 -6.39
CA LEU A 104 -6.58 -0.04 -5.62
C LEU A 104 -5.12 0.10 -5.18
N GLU A 105 -4.48 -0.98 -4.75
CA GLU A 105 -3.06 -0.98 -4.39
C GLU A 105 -2.17 -0.62 -5.58
N GLN A 106 -2.46 -1.19 -6.75
CA GLN A 106 -1.74 -0.88 -7.98
C GLN A 106 -1.85 0.62 -8.30
N LYS A 107 -3.07 1.16 -8.30
CA LYS A 107 -3.32 2.58 -8.55
C LYS A 107 -2.64 3.50 -7.53
N SER A 108 -2.68 3.13 -6.23
CA SER A 108 -2.03 3.94 -5.21
C SER A 108 -0.51 3.94 -5.35
N THR A 109 0.08 2.81 -5.74
CA THR A 109 1.53 2.70 -5.95
C THR A 109 1.98 3.58 -7.11
N GLU A 110 1.21 3.59 -8.20
CA GLU A 110 1.45 4.47 -9.35
C GLU A 110 1.47 5.94 -8.94
N ILE A 111 0.44 6.40 -8.22
CA ILE A 111 0.34 7.81 -7.77
C ILE A 111 1.51 8.21 -6.87
N VAL A 112 1.83 7.39 -5.86
CA VAL A 112 2.94 7.69 -4.94
C VAL A 112 4.28 7.73 -5.67
N THR A 113 4.46 6.86 -6.67
CA THR A 113 5.68 6.84 -7.49
C THR A 113 5.78 8.09 -8.37
N THR A 114 4.69 8.46 -9.05
CA THR A 114 4.66 9.70 -9.86
C THR A 114 4.95 10.93 -9.02
N HIS A 115 4.33 11.07 -7.85
CA HIS A 115 4.55 12.20 -6.96
C HIS A 115 6.01 12.27 -6.46
N ARG A 116 6.63 11.11 -6.19
CA ARG A 116 8.07 11.04 -5.86
C ARG A 116 8.94 11.55 -7.01
N ASP A 117 8.64 11.15 -8.25
CA ASP A 117 9.41 11.56 -9.43
C ASP A 117 9.26 13.07 -9.72
N GLU A 118 8.07 13.63 -9.51
CA GLU A 118 7.81 15.08 -9.60
C GLU A 118 8.64 15.87 -8.58
N ILE A 119 8.66 15.43 -7.31
CA ILE A 119 9.49 16.05 -6.27
C ILE A 119 10.98 15.95 -6.62
N ALA A 120 11.43 14.77 -7.09
CA ALA A 120 12.83 14.58 -7.47
C ALA A 120 13.25 15.51 -8.61
N LYS A 121 12.37 15.70 -9.60
CA LYS A 121 12.59 16.65 -10.70
C LYS A 121 12.65 18.09 -10.22
N LEU A 122 11.73 18.51 -9.35
CA LEU A 122 11.72 19.87 -8.78
C LEU A 122 13.00 20.15 -7.98
N LEU A 123 13.45 19.19 -7.18
CA LEU A 123 14.72 19.29 -6.45
C LEU A 123 15.90 19.43 -7.41
N GLN A 124 15.94 18.63 -8.48
CA GLN A 124 17.03 18.69 -9.46
C GLN A 124 17.05 20.02 -10.22
N GLU A 125 15.90 20.58 -10.60
CA GLU A 125 15.77 21.90 -11.23
C GLU A 125 16.20 23.04 -10.29
N THR A 126 15.91 22.91 -9.00
CA THR A 126 16.36 23.88 -7.98
C THR A 126 17.88 23.85 -7.83
N HIS A 127 18.48 22.65 -7.79
CA HIS A 127 19.93 22.49 -7.71
C HIS A 127 20.66 23.02 -8.96
N THR A 128 20.18 22.71 -10.16
CA THR A 128 20.80 23.22 -11.40
C THR A 128 20.67 24.73 -11.55
N SER A 129 19.58 25.32 -11.07
CA SER A 129 19.39 26.79 -11.04
C SER A 129 20.34 27.47 -10.05
N ALA A 130 20.59 26.86 -8.88
CA ALA A 130 21.54 27.37 -7.89
C ALA A 130 23.00 27.28 -8.38
N ASP A 131 23.36 26.22 -9.09
CA ASP A 131 24.69 26.05 -9.69
C ASP A 131 24.92 27.08 -10.82
N SER A 132 23.89 27.34 -11.63
CA SER A 132 23.93 28.34 -12.70
C SER A 132 24.09 29.77 -12.15
N ALA A 133 23.34 30.11 -11.10
CA ALA A 133 23.44 31.42 -10.45
C ALA A 133 24.81 31.63 -9.77
N SER A 134 25.41 30.58 -9.19
CA SER A 134 26.76 30.64 -8.63
C SER A 134 27.82 30.84 -9.71
N ALA A 135 27.69 30.19 -10.87
CA ALA A 135 28.63 30.35 -11.99
C ALA A 135 28.66 31.77 -12.56
N TYR A 136 27.51 32.46 -12.62
CA TYR A 136 27.46 33.87 -13.02
C TYR A 136 28.04 34.81 -11.94
N ASN A 137 27.89 34.48 -10.66
CA ASN A 137 28.43 35.29 -9.58
C ASN A 137 29.97 35.16 -9.47
N ASP A 138 30.52 33.99 -9.80
CA ASP A 138 31.96 33.72 -9.82
C ASP A 138 32.67 34.39 -11.02
N MET A 139 31.94 34.62 -12.12
CA MET A 139 32.45 35.36 -13.29
C MET A 139 32.52 36.88 -13.10
N ASN A 140 31.96 37.42 -12.00
CA ASN A 140 31.92 38.86 -11.73
C ASN A 140 32.94 39.32 -10.68
N MET A 141 33.90 38.48 -10.29
CA MET A 141 35.09 38.89 -9.54
C MET A 141 36.03 39.66 -10.49
N PRO A 142 36.21 40.98 -10.32
CA PRO A 142 37.14 41.71 -11.15
C PRO A 142 38.54 41.22 -10.82
N THR A 143 39.22 40.70 -11.83
CA THR A 143 40.66 40.43 -11.80
C THR A 143 41.37 41.77 -11.55
N SER A 144 41.55 42.13 -10.28
CA SER A 144 42.53 43.11 -9.85
C SER A 144 43.91 42.49 -10.09
N ARG A 145 44.34 42.49 -11.36
CA ARG A 145 45.75 42.33 -11.70
C ARG A 145 46.42 43.62 -11.28
N GLY A 146 47.05 43.56 -10.10
CA GLY A 146 47.96 44.58 -9.61
C GLY A 146 48.93 44.97 -10.71
N PHE A 147 48.82 46.24 -11.11
CA PHE A 147 49.84 46.94 -11.86
C PHE A 147 51.07 47.03 -10.93
N ASP A 148 52.12 46.28 -11.23
CA ASP A 148 53.43 46.47 -10.61
C ASP A 148 54.24 47.40 -11.53
N LEU A 149 54.35 48.66 -11.12
CA LEU A 149 55.21 49.68 -11.72
C LEU A 149 56.29 50.04 -10.70
N THR A 150 57.30 49.20 -10.56
CA THR A 150 58.62 49.63 -10.06
C THR A 150 59.76 48.81 -10.66
N ALA A 151 60.48 49.39 -11.63
CA ALA A 151 61.95 49.31 -11.76
C ALA A 151 62.40 49.99 -13.06
N GLU A 152 62.81 51.26 -12.96
CA GLU A 152 64.15 51.79 -13.30
C GLU A 152 64.19 53.32 -13.11
#